data_AF-A0A7Y4JRP0-F1
#
_entry.id   AF-A0A7Y4JRP0-F1
#
_cell.length_a   1.000
_cell.length_b   1.000
_cell.length_c   1.000
_cell.angle_alpha   90.00
_cell.angle_beta   90.00
_cell.angle_gamma   90.00
#
_symmetry.space_group_name_H-M   'P 1'
#
loop_
_entity.id
_entity.type
_entity.pdbx_description
1 polymer ?
#
loop_
_entity_poly.entity_id
_entity_poly.type
_entity_poly.pdbx_seq_one_letter_code
_entity_poly.pdbx_strand_id
1 'polypeptide(L)'
;MKNGFCWYELRTSRPDEARRFYSNVLGTPFAGEITLLPEAAAARGAPSHWLGHIDVPNLESSVQRFTAQGAERLGPPRTSAEGIPSTVLRDPFGAVVALTSRTGHPTHAELAWHELHTRDQERAIALYSGLFGWRLTEALQLSPEVGTYQQFTWREDMRSVGAACGTARLPHIHPHWLFYFAVDDLDRALAAVEAGGGFVANGPHVMPDGSRVAPCEDPLRAAFGLRQLP
;
A
#
# COMPACT_ATOMS: atom_id res chain seq x y z
N MET A 1 3.79 13.35 -11.35
CA MET A 1 3.43 13.47 -9.92
C MET A 1 4.71 13.29 -9.11
N LYS A 2 5.19 14.34 -8.46
CA LYS A 2 6.37 14.24 -7.57
C LYS A 2 5.88 13.91 -6.16
N ASN A 3 6.67 13.18 -5.39
CA ASN A 3 6.41 12.91 -3.97
C ASN A 3 5.16 12.06 -3.67
N GLY A 4 4.59 11.35 -4.63
CA GLY A 4 3.48 10.42 -4.43
C GLY A 4 3.91 8.98 -4.68
N PHE A 5 3.06 8.01 -4.33
CA PHE A 5 3.29 6.64 -4.76
C PHE A 5 3.30 6.54 -6.30
N CYS A 6 4.31 5.89 -6.85
CA CYS A 6 4.56 5.82 -8.29
C CYS A 6 4.81 4.39 -8.80
N TRP A 7 5.11 3.45 -7.93
CA TRP A 7 5.39 2.07 -8.32
C TRP A 7 4.99 1.14 -7.19
N TYR A 8 4.50 -0.04 -7.54
CA TYR A 8 4.06 -1.03 -6.58
C TYR A 8 4.54 -2.39 -7.07
N GLU A 9 5.00 -3.21 -6.15
CA GLU A 9 5.41 -4.57 -6.44
C GLU A 9 4.83 -5.50 -5.37
N LEU A 10 4.38 -6.67 -5.81
CA LEU A 10 4.15 -7.77 -4.89
C LEU A 10 5.46 -8.53 -4.74
N ARG A 11 5.91 -8.70 -3.50
CA ARG A 11 7.02 -9.60 -3.17
C ARG A 11 6.46 -10.86 -2.57
N THR A 12 6.71 -11.99 -3.20
CA THR A 12 6.11 -13.26 -2.80
C THR A 12 7.03 -14.44 -3.07
N SER A 13 6.82 -15.54 -2.36
CA SER A 13 7.54 -16.80 -2.59
C SER A 13 7.06 -17.55 -3.84
N ARG A 14 5.88 -17.21 -4.38
CA ARG A 14 5.30 -17.88 -5.57
C ARG A 14 4.75 -16.89 -6.60
N PRO A 15 5.63 -16.23 -7.38
CA PRO A 15 5.22 -15.18 -8.32
C PRO A 15 4.20 -15.61 -9.37
N ASP A 16 4.34 -16.81 -9.94
CA ASP A 16 3.44 -17.29 -10.98
C ASP A 16 2.04 -17.62 -10.45
N GLU A 17 1.96 -18.20 -9.25
CA GLU A 17 0.68 -18.45 -8.56
C GLU A 17 -0.01 -17.12 -8.24
N ALA A 18 0.74 -16.15 -7.71
CA ALA A 18 0.21 -14.82 -7.44
C ALA A 18 -0.28 -14.13 -8.73
N ARG A 19 0.46 -14.20 -9.84
CA ARG A 19 0.02 -13.59 -11.12
C ARG A 19 -1.31 -14.15 -11.57
N ARG A 20 -1.53 -15.46 -11.48
CA ARG A 20 -2.82 -16.10 -11.81
C ARG A 20 -3.91 -15.66 -10.85
N PHE A 21 -3.63 -15.63 -9.55
CA PHE A 21 -4.57 -15.17 -8.53
C PHE A 21 -5.05 -13.75 -8.81
N TYR A 22 -4.13 -12.78 -8.93
CA TYR A 22 -4.50 -11.38 -9.16
C TYR A 22 -5.15 -11.17 -10.53
N SER A 23 -4.75 -11.92 -11.57
CA SER A 23 -5.43 -11.84 -12.88
C SER A 23 -6.91 -12.26 -12.76
N ASN A 24 -7.17 -13.34 -12.02
CA ASN A 24 -8.53 -13.83 -11.79
C ASN A 24 -9.33 -12.85 -10.93
N VAL A 25 -8.75 -12.32 -9.86
CA VAL A 25 -9.39 -11.35 -8.95
C VAL A 25 -9.68 -10.02 -9.64
N LEU A 26 -8.85 -9.57 -10.57
CA LEU A 26 -9.10 -8.32 -11.31
C LEU A 26 -9.92 -8.55 -12.57
N GLY A 27 -10.07 -9.79 -13.03
CA GLY A 27 -10.83 -10.15 -14.24
C GLY A 27 -10.11 -9.80 -15.55
N THR A 28 -8.84 -9.43 -15.48
CA THR A 28 -7.98 -9.06 -16.60
C THR A 28 -6.57 -9.57 -16.34
N PRO A 29 -5.75 -9.89 -17.37
CA PRO A 29 -4.35 -10.25 -17.16
C PRO A 29 -3.63 -9.23 -16.29
N PHE A 30 -3.10 -9.68 -15.14
CA PHE A 30 -2.40 -8.82 -14.22
C PHE A 30 -1.06 -8.39 -14.82
N ALA A 31 -0.94 -7.10 -15.14
CA ALA A 31 0.24 -6.49 -15.74
C ALA A 31 1.26 -5.99 -14.70
N GLY A 32 0.89 -6.06 -13.43
CA GLY A 32 1.72 -5.58 -12.34
C GLY A 32 3.01 -6.37 -12.10
N GLU A 33 3.93 -5.72 -11.39
CA GLU A 33 5.21 -6.29 -11.01
C GLU A 33 5.06 -7.25 -9.82
N ILE A 34 5.52 -8.48 -10.02
CA ILE A 34 5.58 -9.52 -8.99
C ILE A 34 6.99 -10.07 -9.00
N THR A 35 7.69 -9.94 -7.87
CA THR A 35 9.07 -10.37 -7.71
C THR A 35 9.17 -11.45 -6.64
N LEU A 36 10.23 -12.25 -6.72
CA LEU A 36 10.56 -13.17 -5.64
C LEU A 36 10.89 -12.37 -4.38
N LEU A 37 10.29 -12.76 -3.27
CA LEU A 37 10.68 -12.25 -1.96
C LEU A 37 12.18 -12.54 -1.73
N PRO A 38 13.02 -11.53 -1.44
CA PRO A 38 14.44 -11.76 -1.25
C PRO A 38 14.72 -12.77 -0.14
N GLU A 39 15.60 -13.74 -0.39
CA GLU A 39 15.90 -14.85 0.53
C GLU A 39 16.30 -14.34 1.93
N ALA A 40 17.14 -13.31 2.00
CA ALA A 40 17.55 -12.71 3.27
C ALA A 40 16.38 -12.07 4.04
N ALA A 41 15.35 -11.58 3.35
CA ALA A 41 14.14 -11.08 3.99
C ALA A 41 13.25 -12.24 4.47
N ALA A 42 13.05 -13.26 3.64
CA ALA A 42 12.31 -14.47 3.98
C ALA A 42 12.92 -15.19 5.19
N ALA A 43 14.25 -15.31 5.24
CA ALA A 43 15.00 -15.91 6.36
C ALA A 43 14.81 -15.15 7.69
N ARG A 44 14.41 -13.87 7.63
CA ARG A 44 14.06 -13.05 8.80
C ARG A 44 12.54 -13.04 9.08
N GLY A 45 11.77 -13.89 8.42
CA GLY A 45 10.33 -14.02 8.61
C GLY A 45 9.49 -12.94 7.93
N ALA A 46 10.03 -12.23 6.92
CA ALA A 46 9.21 -11.32 6.13
C ALA A 46 8.11 -12.11 5.39
N PRO A 47 6.83 -11.70 5.46
CA PRO A 47 5.75 -12.35 4.73
C PRO A 47 5.77 -11.92 3.25
N SER A 48 4.96 -12.58 2.42
CA SER A 48 4.55 -12.00 1.14
C SER A 48 3.82 -10.68 1.39
N HIS A 49 4.14 -9.63 0.63
CA HIS A 49 3.57 -8.30 0.85
C HIS A 49 3.60 -7.44 -0.40
N TRP A 50 2.61 -6.57 -0.51
CA TRP A 50 2.66 -5.43 -1.41
C TRP A 50 3.60 -4.36 -0.87
N LEU A 51 4.40 -3.78 -1.75
CA LEU A 51 5.28 -2.67 -1.44
C LEU A 51 5.02 -1.53 -2.40
N GLY A 52 4.59 -0.39 -1.86
CA GLY A 52 4.52 0.86 -2.61
C GLY A 52 5.83 1.63 -2.52
N HIS A 53 6.19 2.25 -3.64
CA HIS A 53 7.32 3.14 -3.80
C HIS A 53 6.85 4.57 -4.00
N ILE A 54 7.36 5.49 -3.19
CA ILE A 54 7.12 6.92 -3.28
C ILE A 54 8.23 7.54 -4.15
N ASP A 55 7.83 8.27 -5.20
CA ASP A 55 8.74 9.03 -6.04
C ASP A 55 9.36 10.18 -5.25
N VAL A 56 10.68 10.28 -5.21
CA VAL A 56 11.40 11.37 -4.57
C VAL A 56 12.43 11.97 -5.52
N PRO A 57 12.58 13.32 -5.53
CA PRO A 57 13.48 14.00 -6.45
C PRO A 57 14.95 13.64 -6.22
N ASN A 58 15.31 13.26 -5.00
CA ASN A 58 16.63 12.77 -4.65
C ASN A 58 16.47 11.66 -3.60
N LEU A 59 16.82 10.44 -3.99
CA LEU A 59 16.67 9.26 -3.15
C LEU A 59 17.47 9.40 -1.85
N GLU A 60 18.77 9.62 -1.94
CA GLU A 60 19.65 9.58 -0.77
C GLU A 60 19.32 10.66 0.27
N SER A 61 19.09 11.91 -0.16
CA SER A 61 18.72 12.97 0.78
C SER A 61 17.33 12.75 1.40
N SER A 62 16.40 12.15 0.66
CA SER A 62 15.08 11.81 1.20
C SER A 62 15.15 10.66 2.18
N VAL A 63 15.99 9.66 1.91
CA VAL A 63 16.24 8.58 2.87
C VAL A 63 16.89 9.14 4.14
N GLN A 64 17.89 10.01 4.04
CA GLN A 64 18.52 10.65 5.21
C GLN A 64 17.50 11.42 6.07
N ARG A 65 16.63 12.22 5.43
CA ARG A 65 15.54 12.92 6.12
C ARG A 65 14.58 11.94 6.81
N PHE A 66 14.22 10.84 6.16
CA PHE A 66 13.32 9.85 6.74
C PHE A 66 13.97 9.12 7.93
N THR A 67 15.24 8.72 7.80
CA THR A 67 15.99 8.09 8.90
C THR A 67 16.22 9.03 10.08
N ALA A 68 16.40 10.33 9.83
CA ALA A 68 16.49 11.35 10.89
C ALA A 68 15.20 11.48 11.70
N GLN A 69 14.07 11.04 11.15
CA GLN A 69 12.77 10.96 11.83
C GLN A 69 12.50 9.58 12.47
N GLY A 70 13.48 8.68 12.48
CA GLY A 70 13.40 7.37 13.14
C GLY A 70 13.06 6.20 12.22
N ALA A 71 13.03 6.38 10.89
CA ALA A 71 12.87 5.25 9.98
C ALA A 71 14.15 4.39 9.90
N GLU A 72 13.96 3.09 9.68
CA GLU A 72 15.03 2.11 9.56
C GLU A 72 15.19 1.69 8.09
N ARG A 73 16.42 1.73 7.55
CA ARG A 73 16.70 1.14 6.22
C ARG A 73 16.64 -0.39 6.30
N LEU A 74 15.87 -1.00 5.40
CA LEU A 74 15.71 -2.45 5.33
C LEU A 74 16.51 -3.04 4.15
N GLY A 75 17.65 -3.63 4.48
CA GLY A 75 18.55 -4.26 3.50
C GLY A 75 19.29 -3.25 2.61
N PRO A 76 20.02 -3.74 1.59
CA PRO A 76 20.76 -2.87 0.69
C PRO A 76 19.81 -2.10 -0.26
N PRO A 77 20.24 -0.95 -0.81
CA PRO A 77 19.59 -0.32 -1.94
C PRO A 77 19.40 -1.31 -3.09
N ARG A 78 18.28 -1.20 -3.79
CA ARG A 78 17.94 -2.01 -4.96
C ARG A 78 17.90 -1.18 -6.21
N THR A 79 18.12 -1.82 -7.34
CA THR A 79 18.01 -1.20 -8.65
C THR A 79 17.09 -2.06 -9.49
N SER A 80 16.07 -1.45 -10.12
CA SER A 80 15.19 -2.16 -11.05
C SER A 80 15.95 -2.58 -12.32
N ALA A 81 15.33 -3.40 -13.17
CA ALA A 81 15.89 -3.74 -14.48
C ALA A 81 16.15 -2.51 -15.38
N GLU A 82 15.39 -1.43 -15.15
CA GLU A 82 15.52 -0.14 -15.84
C GLU A 82 16.64 0.75 -15.24
N GLY A 83 17.41 0.25 -14.26
CA GLY A 83 18.48 1.02 -13.63
C GLY A 83 18.00 2.02 -12.56
N ILE A 84 16.73 1.95 -12.15
CA ILE A 84 16.16 2.93 -11.22
C ILE A 84 16.40 2.50 -9.77
N PRO A 85 17.09 3.31 -8.95
CA PRO A 85 17.39 2.95 -7.58
C PRO A 85 16.19 3.13 -6.66
N SER A 86 16.06 2.24 -5.68
CA SER A 86 15.08 2.30 -4.61
C SER A 86 15.70 1.87 -3.28
N THR A 87 15.15 2.40 -2.19
CA THR A 87 15.52 1.99 -0.82
C THR A 87 14.25 1.67 -0.05
N VAL A 88 14.22 0.50 0.58
CA VAL A 88 13.10 0.10 1.44
C VAL A 88 13.38 0.52 2.87
N LEU A 89 12.35 1.07 3.49
CA LEU A 89 12.39 1.63 4.84
C LEU A 89 11.23 1.05 5.64
N ARG A 90 11.45 0.90 6.94
CA ARG A 90 10.40 0.78 7.94
C ARG A 90 10.23 2.15 8.59
N ASP A 91 9.04 2.71 8.55
CA ASP A 91 8.76 3.96 9.23
C ASP A 91 8.81 3.78 10.77
N PRO A 92 8.87 4.88 11.55
CA PRO A 92 8.97 4.80 13.01
C PRO A 92 7.81 4.07 13.70
N PHE A 93 6.70 3.84 13.00
CA PHE A 93 5.50 3.19 13.52
C PHE A 93 5.45 1.70 13.15
N GLY A 94 6.24 1.28 12.16
CA GLY A 94 6.46 -0.11 11.76
C GLY A 94 6.04 -0.43 10.33
N ALA A 95 5.41 0.51 9.60
CA ALA A 95 4.94 0.25 8.24
C ALA A 95 6.12 0.27 7.26
N VAL A 96 6.09 -0.62 6.27
CA VAL A 96 7.17 -0.73 5.28
C VAL A 96 6.78 0.02 4.01
N VAL A 97 7.70 0.85 3.51
CA VAL A 97 7.53 1.67 2.31
C VAL A 97 8.87 1.79 1.57
N ALA A 98 8.83 2.01 0.27
CA ALA A 98 10.04 2.27 -0.51
C ALA A 98 10.10 3.73 -0.95
N LEU A 99 11.31 4.27 -1.06
CA LEU A 99 11.58 5.50 -1.80
C LEU A 99 12.30 5.15 -3.10
N THR A 100 11.95 5.82 -4.18
CA THR A 100 12.57 5.64 -5.50
C THR A 100 12.66 6.98 -6.22
N SER A 101 13.57 7.10 -7.18
CA SER A 101 13.60 8.25 -8.10
C SER A 101 13.02 7.86 -9.47
N ARG A 102 11.91 7.11 -9.45
CA ARG A 102 11.12 6.72 -10.63
C ARG A 102 10.06 7.77 -10.89
N THR A 103 10.34 8.67 -11.83
CA THR A 103 9.38 9.71 -12.19
C THR A 103 8.21 9.16 -12.98
N GLY A 104 6.99 9.44 -12.53
CA GLY A 104 5.91 9.84 -13.44
C GLY A 104 4.92 8.80 -13.99
N HIS A 105 5.01 7.50 -13.70
CA HIS A 105 3.97 6.56 -14.16
C HIS A 105 3.64 5.46 -13.14
N PRO A 106 2.42 5.40 -12.59
CA PRO A 106 1.98 4.24 -11.81
C PRO A 106 2.01 3.00 -12.69
N THR A 107 2.64 1.93 -12.22
CA THR A 107 2.68 0.65 -12.93
C THR A 107 1.36 -0.13 -12.88
N HIS A 108 0.43 0.29 -12.01
CA HIS A 108 -0.90 -0.31 -11.86
C HIS A 108 -1.92 0.82 -11.99
N ALA A 109 -2.55 0.94 -13.15
CA ALA A 109 -3.58 1.96 -13.39
C ALA A 109 -4.83 1.70 -12.54
N GLU A 110 -5.01 0.45 -12.13
CA GLU A 110 -6.10 -0.02 -11.30
C GLU A 110 -5.94 0.31 -9.81
N LEU A 111 -4.76 0.73 -9.32
CA LEU A 111 -4.61 1.09 -7.90
C LEU A 111 -5.33 2.40 -7.59
N ALA A 112 -6.41 2.29 -6.82
CA ALA A 112 -7.37 3.37 -6.59
C ALA A 112 -7.21 4.05 -5.22
N TRP A 113 -6.61 3.39 -4.23
CA TRP A 113 -6.53 3.93 -2.87
C TRP A 113 -5.34 3.41 -2.07
N HIS A 114 -4.83 4.25 -1.16
CA HIS A 114 -3.66 3.99 -0.33
C HIS A 114 -4.04 4.16 1.13
N GLU A 115 -4.06 3.08 1.89
CA GLU A 115 -4.47 3.11 3.28
C GLU A 115 -3.29 2.78 4.18
N LEU A 116 -2.96 3.68 5.11
CA LEU A 116 -1.96 3.44 6.14
C LEU A 116 -2.63 2.97 7.42
N HIS A 117 -2.36 1.74 7.82
CA HIS A 117 -2.63 1.24 9.16
C HIS A 117 -1.43 1.57 10.05
N THR A 118 -1.63 2.39 11.08
CA THR A 118 -0.57 2.81 12.00
C THR A 118 -1.03 2.77 13.45
N ARG A 119 -0.07 2.79 14.38
CA ARG A 119 -0.32 2.86 15.84
C ARG A 119 -0.61 4.27 16.30
N ASP A 120 -0.07 5.26 15.59
CA ASP A 120 -0.20 6.68 15.90
C ASP A 120 -0.47 7.43 14.60
N GLN A 121 -1.74 7.69 14.34
CA GLN A 121 -2.21 8.30 13.10
C GLN A 121 -1.69 9.72 12.95
N GLU A 122 -1.80 10.53 13.99
CA GLU A 122 -1.43 11.94 13.95
C GLU A 122 0.06 12.11 13.64
N ARG A 123 0.93 11.37 14.35
CA ARG A 123 2.38 11.46 14.12
C ARG A 123 2.80 10.86 12.79
N ALA A 124 2.15 9.79 12.33
CA ALA A 124 2.42 9.23 11.00
C ALA A 124 2.05 10.25 9.91
N ILE A 125 0.88 10.87 10.00
CA ILE A 125 0.44 11.88 9.04
C ILE A 125 1.40 13.08 9.03
N ALA A 126 1.80 13.59 10.19
CA ALA A 126 2.75 14.68 10.29
C ALA A 126 4.09 14.32 9.63
N LEU A 127 4.56 13.08 9.82
CA LEU A 127 5.78 12.57 9.21
C LEU A 127 5.69 12.53 7.68
N TYR A 128 4.69 11.84 7.11
CA TYR A 128 4.55 11.72 5.65
C TYR A 128 4.28 13.09 4.99
N SER A 129 3.45 13.93 5.62
CA SER A 129 3.18 15.30 5.14
C SER A 129 4.43 16.18 5.15
N GLY A 130 5.23 16.12 6.22
CA GLY A 130 6.48 16.89 6.32
C GLY A 130 7.57 16.43 5.35
N LEU A 131 7.67 15.12 5.09
CA LEU A 131 8.69 14.57 4.19
C LEU A 131 8.35 14.78 2.70
N PHE A 132 7.08 14.59 2.34
CA PHE A 132 6.64 14.48 0.95
C PHE A 132 5.73 15.63 0.51
N GLY A 133 5.32 16.51 1.43
CA GLY A 133 4.39 17.61 1.12
C GLY A 133 2.97 17.14 0.85
N TRP A 134 2.58 15.98 1.37
CA TRP A 134 1.18 15.53 1.29
C TRP A 134 0.28 16.48 2.05
N ARG A 135 -0.93 16.66 1.53
CA ARG A 135 -1.94 17.56 2.08
C ARG A 135 -3.09 16.74 2.62
N LEU A 136 -3.66 17.19 3.74
CA LEU A 136 -4.86 16.59 4.30
C LEU A 136 -6.07 17.05 3.51
N THR A 137 -7.03 16.15 3.34
CA THR A 137 -8.31 16.42 2.68
C THR A 137 -9.44 16.22 3.68
N GLU A 138 -10.23 15.16 3.55
CA GLU A 138 -11.38 14.90 4.40
C GLU A 138 -10.98 14.10 5.66
N ALA A 139 -11.71 14.32 6.74
CA ALA A 139 -11.63 13.51 7.95
C ALA A 139 -12.98 12.84 8.18
N LEU A 140 -13.03 11.52 8.00
CA LEU A 140 -14.26 10.74 8.17
C LEU A 140 -14.27 10.06 9.53
N GLN A 141 -15.42 9.96 10.18
CA GLN A 141 -15.60 9.12 11.36
C GLN A 141 -16.27 7.82 10.91
N LEU A 142 -15.52 6.71 10.94
CA LEU A 142 -16.03 5.43 10.42
C LEU A 142 -16.68 4.58 11.51
N SER A 143 -15.91 4.14 12.50
CA SER A 143 -16.40 3.37 13.65
C SER A 143 -15.59 3.70 14.91
N PRO A 144 -16.05 3.34 16.11
CA PRO A 144 -15.26 3.50 17.34
C PRO A 144 -13.88 2.82 17.28
N GLU A 145 -13.80 1.66 16.64
CA GLU A 145 -12.58 0.87 16.50
C GLU A 145 -11.61 1.50 15.51
N VAL A 146 -12.10 2.00 14.37
CA VAL A 146 -11.24 2.67 13.38
C VAL A 146 -10.85 4.07 13.86
N GLY A 147 -11.82 4.80 14.41
CA GLY A 147 -11.71 6.21 14.77
C GLY A 147 -11.76 7.12 13.55
N THR A 148 -11.03 8.24 13.63
CA THR A 148 -10.84 9.14 12.49
C THR A 148 -10.14 8.42 11.36
N TYR A 149 -10.69 8.55 10.16
CA TYR A 149 -10.12 8.13 8.91
C TYR A 149 -9.68 9.38 8.15
N GLN A 150 -8.43 9.76 8.34
CA GLN A 150 -7.89 11.01 7.83
C GLN A 150 -7.34 10.80 6.43
N GLN A 151 -8.04 11.34 5.44
CA GLN A 151 -7.64 11.29 4.06
C GLN A 151 -6.51 12.29 3.76
N PHE A 152 -5.73 11.96 2.74
CA PHE A 152 -4.65 12.79 2.24
C PHE A 152 -4.56 12.77 0.71
N THR A 153 -3.78 13.68 0.16
CA THR A 153 -3.47 13.78 -1.26
C THR A 153 -2.07 14.32 -1.55
N TRP A 154 -1.46 13.82 -2.61
CA TRP A 154 -0.29 14.42 -3.27
C TRP A 154 -0.65 15.00 -4.66
N ARG A 155 -1.94 15.07 -4.99
CA ARG A 155 -2.43 15.57 -6.28
C ARG A 155 -2.73 17.04 -6.17
N GLU A 156 -2.53 17.78 -7.27
CA GLU A 156 -2.79 19.22 -7.34
C GLU A 156 -4.28 19.54 -7.18
N ASP A 157 -5.14 18.73 -7.81
CA ASP A 157 -6.61 18.88 -7.85
C ASP A 157 -7.32 18.55 -6.52
N MET A 158 -6.56 18.32 -5.44
CA MET A 158 -7.06 18.03 -4.09
C MET A 158 -7.94 16.80 -3.94
N ARG A 159 -8.11 15.98 -4.99
CA ARG A 159 -8.80 14.69 -4.84
C ARG A 159 -7.96 13.77 -3.97
N SER A 160 -8.60 13.21 -2.95
CA SER A 160 -7.99 12.23 -2.06
C SER A 160 -7.46 11.03 -2.83
N VAL A 161 -6.33 10.49 -2.39
CA VAL A 161 -5.71 9.29 -2.97
C VAL A 161 -5.55 8.17 -1.95
N GLY A 162 -5.85 8.45 -0.69
CA GLY A 162 -5.58 7.56 0.41
C GLY A 162 -6.00 8.16 1.74
N ALA A 163 -5.79 7.38 2.79
CA ALA A 163 -6.01 7.80 4.15
C ALA A 163 -5.07 7.08 5.11
N ALA A 164 -4.87 7.64 6.28
CA ALA A 164 -4.30 6.92 7.40
C ALA A 164 -5.39 6.61 8.42
N CYS A 165 -5.23 5.52 9.17
CA CYS A 165 -6.08 5.17 10.30
C CYS A 165 -5.24 4.55 11.43
N GLY A 166 -5.68 4.77 12.67
CA GLY A 166 -4.95 4.33 13.87
C GLY A 166 -5.15 2.86 14.22
N THR A 167 -5.56 2.01 13.28
CA THR A 167 -6.07 0.65 13.57
C THR A 167 -4.98 -0.34 14.00
N ALA A 168 -3.70 -0.07 13.76
CA ALA A 168 -2.61 -0.95 14.25
C ALA A 168 -2.39 -0.86 15.77
N ARG A 169 -3.21 -0.06 16.48
CA ARG A 169 -3.38 -0.12 17.95
C ARG A 169 -4.23 -1.31 18.41
N LEU A 170 -5.02 -1.90 17.51
CA LEU A 170 -5.88 -3.04 17.80
C LEU A 170 -5.08 -4.35 17.76
N PRO A 171 -5.51 -5.39 18.50
CA PRO A 171 -4.88 -6.70 18.44
C PRO A 171 -4.81 -7.25 17.01
N HIS A 172 -3.71 -7.94 16.70
CA HIS A 172 -3.49 -8.65 15.43
C HIS A 172 -3.36 -7.78 14.16
N ILE A 173 -3.57 -6.45 14.25
CA ILE A 173 -3.29 -5.53 13.14
C ILE A 173 -1.86 -5.00 13.30
N HIS A 174 -0.99 -5.35 12.35
CA HIS A 174 0.35 -4.78 12.28
C HIS A 174 0.33 -3.47 11.48
N PRO A 175 1.28 -2.54 11.72
CA PRO A 175 1.42 -1.35 10.90
C PRO A 175 1.81 -1.72 9.47
N HIS A 176 1.05 -1.24 8.49
CA HIS A 176 1.31 -1.53 7.08
C HIS A 176 0.60 -0.53 6.15
N TRP A 177 1.07 -0.49 4.90
CA TRP A 177 0.34 0.12 3.80
C TRP A 177 -0.52 -0.94 3.12
N LEU A 178 -1.81 -0.66 2.97
CA LEU A 178 -2.78 -1.47 2.24
C LEU A 178 -3.17 -0.72 0.96
N PHE A 179 -3.03 -1.41 -0.18
CA PHE A 179 -3.30 -0.82 -1.49
C PHE A 179 -4.57 -1.44 -2.07
N TYR A 180 -5.53 -0.58 -2.45
CA TYR A 180 -6.81 -1.03 -2.99
C TYR A 180 -6.81 -0.98 -4.51
N PHE A 181 -7.09 -2.12 -5.12
CA PHE A 181 -7.28 -2.27 -6.56
C PHE A 181 -8.74 -1.98 -6.93
N ALA A 182 -8.94 -1.20 -7.98
CA ALA A 182 -10.24 -0.91 -8.57
C ALA A 182 -10.81 -2.17 -9.21
N VAL A 183 -12.09 -2.43 -8.95
CA VAL A 183 -12.88 -3.46 -9.63
C VAL A 183 -14.26 -2.92 -9.98
N ASP A 184 -14.78 -3.32 -11.14
CA ASP A 184 -16.11 -2.90 -11.59
C ASP A 184 -17.22 -3.62 -10.81
N ASP A 185 -16.96 -4.86 -10.37
CA ASP A 185 -17.89 -5.71 -9.62
C ASP A 185 -17.15 -6.30 -8.42
N LEU A 186 -17.41 -5.74 -7.23
CA LEU A 186 -16.78 -6.19 -5.99
C LEU A 186 -17.20 -7.60 -5.62
N ASP A 187 -18.47 -7.96 -5.78
CA ASP A 187 -18.97 -9.27 -5.35
C ASP A 187 -18.33 -10.39 -6.18
N ARG A 188 -18.21 -10.19 -7.50
CA ARG A 188 -17.48 -11.08 -8.41
C ARG A 188 -16.00 -11.15 -8.07
N ALA A 189 -15.39 -10.04 -7.67
CA ALA A 189 -13.98 -10.02 -7.26
C ALA A 189 -13.74 -10.78 -5.95
N LEU A 190 -14.61 -10.60 -4.96
CA LEU A 190 -14.54 -11.30 -3.67
C LEU A 190 -14.74 -12.81 -3.82
N ALA A 191 -15.71 -13.24 -4.64
CA ALA A 191 -15.88 -14.65 -4.95
C ALA A 191 -14.61 -15.26 -5.59
N ALA A 192 -13.91 -14.50 -6.44
CA ALA A 192 -12.64 -14.93 -7.03
C ALA A 192 -11.49 -14.98 -6.00
N VAL A 193 -11.48 -14.08 -5.00
CA VAL A 193 -10.53 -14.12 -3.87
C VAL A 193 -10.69 -15.44 -3.11
N GLU A 194 -11.92 -15.76 -2.69
CA GLU A 194 -12.20 -16.97 -1.91
C GLU A 194 -11.93 -18.25 -2.73
N ALA A 195 -12.39 -18.30 -3.98
CA ALA A 195 -12.14 -19.44 -4.87
C ALA A 195 -10.64 -19.64 -5.17
N GLY A 196 -9.85 -18.55 -5.13
CA GLY A 196 -8.41 -18.57 -5.29
C GLY A 196 -7.64 -19.00 -4.04
N GLY A 197 -8.31 -19.26 -2.91
CA GLY A 197 -7.68 -19.60 -1.62
C GLY A 197 -7.24 -18.38 -0.81
N GLY A 198 -7.67 -17.18 -1.20
CA GLY A 198 -7.50 -15.96 -0.42
C GLY A 198 -8.55 -15.84 0.69
N PHE A 199 -8.49 -14.73 1.42
CA PHE A 199 -9.38 -14.45 2.54
C PHE A 199 -9.94 -13.03 2.43
N VAL A 200 -11.25 -12.86 2.63
CA VAL A 200 -11.90 -11.55 2.70
C VAL A 200 -12.02 -11.15 4.17
N ALA A 201 -11.28 -10.12 4.57
CA ALA A 201 -11.27 -9.64 5.95
C ALA A 201 -12.46 -8.69 6.18
N ASN A 202 -13.22 -8.92 7.25
CA ASN A 202 -14.33 -8.05 7.73
C ASN A 202 -15.46 -7.76 6.72
N GLY A 203 -15.47 -8.42 5.56
CA GLY A 203 -16.50 -8.26 4.51
C GLY A 203 -16.40 -6.93 3.76
N PRO A 204 -17.25 -6.72 2.73
CA PRO A 204 -17.32 -5.43 2.04
C PRO A 204 -17.99 -4.37 2.93
N HIS A 205 -17.40 -3.19 2.98
CA HIS A 205 -17.92 -2.00 3.67
C HIS A 205 -18.30 -0.92 2.66
N VAL A 206 -19.39 -0.20 2.93
CA VAL A 206 -19.77 0.98 2.16
C VAL A 206 -19.18 2.21 2.82
N MET A 207 -18.38 2.96 2.07
CA MET A 207 -17.76 4.21 2.49
C MET A 207 -18.74 5.38 2.36
N PRO A 208 -18.53 6.50 3.07
CA PRO A 208 -19.40 7.68 2.97
C PRO A 208 -19.51 8.28 1.56
N ASP A 209 -18.50 8.07 0.70
CA ASP A 209 -18.51 8.47 -0.71
C ASP A 209 -19.31 7.50 -1.61
N GLY A 210 -19.95 6.48 -1.03
CA GLY A 210 -20.70 5.43 -1.71
C GLY A 210 -19.84 4.29 -2.25
N SER A 211 -18.51 4.41 -2.24
CA SER A 211 -17.65 3.33 -2.73
C SER A 211 -17.72 2.12 -1.80
N ARG A 212 -17.61 0.92 -2.38
CA ARG A 212 -17.54 -0.33 -1.64
C ARG A 212 -16.08 -0.76 -1.54
N VAL A 213 -15.62 -1.08 -0.35
CA VAL A 213 -14.23 -1.51 -0.09
C VAL A 213 -14.20 -2.82 0.65
N ALA A 214 -13.22 -3.67 0.37
CA ALA A 214 -13.01 -4.91 1.08
C ALA A 214 -11.50 -5.18 1.26
N PRO A 215 -10.98 -5.20 2.49
CA PRO A 215 -9.63 -5.67 2.75
C PRO A 215 -9.58 -7.20 2.57
N CYS A 216 -8.52 -7.68 1.94
CA CYS A 216 -8.34 -9.06 1.55
C CYS A 216 -6.90 -9.52 1.82
N GLU A 217 -6.70 -10.83 1.83
CA GLU A 217 -5.39 -11.47 1.82
C GLU A 217 -5.31 -12.48 0.68
N ASP A 218 -4.16 -12.56 0.01
CA ASP A 218 -3.91 -13.59 -0.98
C ASP A 218 -3.64 -14.96 -0.32
N PRO A 219 -3.50 -16.06 -1.08
CA PRO A 219 -3.25 -17.39 -0.52
C PRO A 219 -1.94 -17.51 0.28
N LEU A 220 -1.03 -16.56 0.11
CA LEU A 220 0.23 -16.46 0.84
C LEU A 220 0.21 -15.35 1.89
N ARG A 221 -1.00 -14.87 2.25
CA ARG A 221 -1.29 -13.90 3.30
C ARG A 221 -0.77 -12.48 3.01
N ALA A 222 -0.50 -12.14 1.74
CA ALA A 222 -0.20 -10.77 1.36
C ALA A 222 -1.50 -9.94 1.40
N ALA A 223 -1.54 -8.92 2.25
CA ALA A 223 -2.70 -8.05 2.39
C ALA A 223 -2.85 -7.11 1.17
N PHE A 224 -4.06 -6.98 0.66
CA PHE A 224 -4.45 -6.03 -0.39
C PHE A 224 -5.91 -5.60 -0.19
N GLY A 225 -6.36 -4.56 -0.89
CA GLY A 225 -7.75 -4.13 -0.86
C GLY A 225 -8.41 -4.25 -2.24
N LEU A 226 -9.73 -4.39 -2.25
CA LEU A 226 -10.56 -4.22 -3.44
C LEU A 226 -11.50 -3.04 -3.23
N ARG A 227 -11.66 -2.21 -4.25
CA ARG A 227 -12.54 -1.04 -4.21
C ARG A 227 -13.38 -0.96 -5.47
N GLN A 228 -14.69 -0.82 -5.30
CA GLN A 228 -15.65 -0.52 -6.36
C GLN A 228 -16.18 0.90 -6.12
N LEU A 229 -16.08 1.76 -7.14
CA LEU A 229 -16.69 3.09 -7.10
C LEU A 229 -18.23 2.97 -7.23
N PRO A 230 -19.01 3.97 -6.78
CA PRO A 230 -20.46 3.96 -6.89
C PRO A 230 -20.99 3.73 -8.31
#